data_AF-H1KW10-F1
#
_entry.id   AF-H1KW10-F1
#
_cell.length_a   1.000
_cell.length_b   1.000
_cell.length_c   1.000
_cell.angle_alpha   90.00
_cell.angle_beta   90.00
_cell.angle_gamma   90.00
#
_symmetry.space_group_name_H-M   'P 1'
#
loop_
_entity.id
_entity.type
_entity.pdbx_description
1 polymer ?
#
loop_
_entity_poly.entity_id
_entity_poly.type
_entity_poly.pdbx_seq_one_letter_code
_entity_poly.pdbx_strand_id
1 'polypeptide(L)'
;MVATALFDGATNGKRFRAYVTDTLVPVLKRGDTVIMDNLGAHKVAGVRQAIQAVGAKFALPSTLLAGPQPDRADLRQAEGSPPQSRRADAS
;
A
#
# COMPACT_ATOMS: atom_id res chain seq x y z
N MET A 1 -21.82 6.56 9.92
CA MET A 1 -20.85 6.53 8.80
C MET A 1 -21.63 6.08 7.57
N VAL A 2 -21.56 6.81 6.45
CA VAL A 2 -22.32 6.51 5.23
C VAL A 2 -21.36 6.27 4.07
N ALA A 3 -21.67 5.33 3.19
CA ALA A 3 -20.92 5.13 1.96
C ALA A 3 -21.19 6.31 1.01
N THR A 4 -20.13 6.97 0.54
CA THR A 4 -20.22 8.10 -0.39
C THR A 4 -20.25 7.67 -1.85
N ALA A 5 -19.89 6.42 -2.15
CA ALA A 5 -19.97 5.83 -3.47
C ALA A 5 -20.18 4.31 -3.37
N LEU A 6 -20.97 3.77 -4.29
CA LEU A 6 -21.23 2.34 -4.47
C LEU A 6 -20.98 1.99 -5.94
N PHE A 7 -20.30 0.88 -6.18
CA PHE A 7 -19.98 0.39 -7.52
C PHE A 7 -20.39 -1.07 -7.64
N ASP A 8 -21.03 -1.42 -8.76
CA ASP A 8 -21.37 -2.81 -9.05
C ASP A 8 -20.12 -3.60 -9.45
N GLY A 9 -19.78 -4.61 -8.65
CA GLY A 9 -18.60 -5.46 -8.84
C GLY A 9 -17.29 -4.83 -8.35
N ALA A 10 -16.17 -5.48 -8.64
CA ALA A 10 -14.87 -5.10 -8.09
C ALA A 10 -14.41 -3.69 -8.47
N THR A 11 -13.79 -2.97 -7.53
CA THR A 11 -13.13 -1.70 -7.81
C THR A 11 -11.94 -1.92 -8.75
N ASN A 12 -11.81 -1.04 -9.74
CA ASN A 12 -10.66 -0.98 -10.64
C ASN A 12 -10.14 0.45 -10.77
N GLY A 13 -9.02 0.61 -11.45
CA GLY A 13 -8.37 1.92 -11.58
C GLY A 13 -9.24 3.01 -12.21
N LYS A 14 -10.06 2.68 -13.22
CA LYS A 14 -10.95 3.65 -13.86
C LYS A 14 -12.02 4.15 -12.89
N ARG A 15 -12.67 3.23 -12.17
CA ARG A 15 -13.70 3.55 -11.17
C ARG A 15 -13.12 4.35 -10.02
N PHE A 16 -11.96 3.92 -9.53
CA PHE A 16 -11.27 4.61 -8.44
C PHE A 16 -10.87 6.04 -8.84
N ARG A 17 -10.33 6.23 -10.05
CA ARG A 17 -10.01 7.58 -10.54
C ARG A 17 -11.26 8.47 -10.61
N ALA A 18 -12.39 7.94 -11.11
CA ALA A 18 -13.65 8.70 -11.14
C ALA A 18 -14.13 9.08 -9.74
N TYR A 19 -14.07 8.15 -8.77
CA TYR A 19 -14.36 8.48 -7.36
C TYR A 19 -13.47 9.63 -6.84
N VAL A 20 -12.17 9.59 -7.15
CA VAL A 20 -11.24 10.63 -6.72
C VAL A 20 -11.62 11.98 -7.33
N THR A 21 -11.85 12.05 -8.64
CA THR A 21 -12.12 13.33 -9.32
C THR A 21 -13.50 13.88 -9.02
N ASP A 22 -14.51 13.02 -8.95
CA ASP A 22 -15.91 13.44 -8.97
C ASP A 22 -16.50 13.54 -7.56
N THR A 23 -15.93 12.81 -6.59
CA THR A 23 -16.46 12.74 -5.22
C THR A 23 -15.47 13.26 -4.20
N LEU A 24 -14.21 12.80 -4.24
CA LEU A 24 -13.23 13.15 -3.20
C LEU A 24 -12.68 14.56 -3.39
N VAL A 25 -12.16 14.89 -4.57
CA VAL A 25 -11.54 16.19 -4.85
C VAL A 25 -12.44 17.39 -4.52
N PRO A 26 -13.75 17.40 -4.85
CA PRO A 26 -14.63 18.53 -4.56
C PRO A 26 -14.78 18.88 -3.07
N VAL A 27 -14.48 17.95 -2.17
CA VAL A 27 -14.61 18.15 -0.72
C VAL A 27 -13.27 18.34 -0.01
N LEU A 28 -12.14 18.18 -0.72
CA LEU A 28 -10.80 18.41 -0.15
C LEU A 28 -10.48 19.90 -0.03
N LYS A 29 -9.75 20.24 1.02
CA LYS A 29 -9.21 21.58 1.26
C LYS A 29 -7.68 21.57 1.13
N ARG A 30 -7.13 22.73 0.80
CA ARG A 30 -5.68 22.93 0.78
C ARG A 30 -5.08 22.55 2.15
N GLY A 31 -4.06 21.70 2.13
CA GLY A 31 -3.39 21.20 3.33
C GLY A 31 -3.91 19.86 3.86
N ASP A 32 -5.09 19.40 3.42
CA ASP A 32 -5.59 18.07 3.76
C ASP A 32 -4.61 16.99 3.27
N THR A 33 -4.60 15.83 3.94
CA THR A 33 -3.76 14.70 3.54
C THR A 33 -4.64 13.52 3.17
N VAL A 34 -4.50 13.06 1.94
CA VAL A 34 -5.13 11.82 1.46
C VAL A 34 -4.13 10.68 1.64
N ILE A 35 -4.49 9.72 2.49
CA ILE A 35 -3.75 8.48 2.70
C ILE A 35 -4.45 7.39 1.90
N MET A 36 -3.74 6.75 0.97
CA MET A 36 -4.31 5.73 0.10
C MET A 36 -3.66 4.38 0.31
N ASP A 37 -4.47 3.32 0.31
CA ASP A 37 -3.95 1.95 0.32
C ASP A 37 -3.03 1.69 -0.90
N ASN A 38 -2.04 0.80 -0.74
CA ASN A 38 -1.00 0.52 -1.75
C ASN A 38 -1.46 -0.46 -2.87
N LEU A 39 -2.76 -0.58 -3.12
CA LEU A 39 -3.31 -1.37 -4.20
C LEU A 39 -2.99 -0.78 -5.59
N GLY A 40 -2.77 -1.62 -6.60
CA GLY A 40 -2.50 -1.17 -7.98
C GLY A 40 -3.60 -0.26 -8.56
N ALA A 41 -4.87 -0.54 -8.28
CA ALA A 41 -6.01 0.27 -8.70
C ALA A 41 -5.96 1.72 -8.17
N HIS A 42 -5.28 1.95 -7.05
CA HIS A 42 -5.14 3.25 -6.41
C HIS A 42 -3.99 4.09 -7.00
N LYS A 43 -3.09 3.46 -7.75
CA LYS A 43 -1.87 4.09 -8.29
C LYS A 43 -1.98 4.39 -9.79
N VAL A 44 -3.19 4.44 -10.33
CA VAL A 44 -3.40 4.77 -11.75
C VAL A 44 -3.12 6.25 -12.04
N ALA A 45 -2.73 6.53 -13.28
CA ALA A 45 -2.39 7.87 -13.74
C ALA A 45 -3.56 8.85 -13.49
N GLY A 46 -3.23 10.04 -12.98
CA GLY A 46 -4.17 11.14 -12.75
C GLY A 46 -4.68 11.24 -11.32
N VAL A 47 -4.64 10.17 -10.52
CA VAL A 47 -5.12 10.18 -9.12
C VAL A 47 -4.32 11.15 -8.26
N ARG A 48 -2.99 10.97 -8.24
CA ARG A 48 -2.10 11.82 -7.43
C ARG A 48 -2.18 13.28 -7.87
N GLN A 49 -2.21 13.51 -9.17
CA GLN A 49 -2.28 14.84 -9.76
C GLN A 49 -3.58 15.56 -9.38
N ALA A 50 -4.72 14.87 -9.45
CA ALA A 50 -6.01 15.44 -9.08
C ALA A 50 -6.06 15.88 -7.61
N ILE A 51 -5.51 15.07 -6.69
CA ILE A 51 -5.41 15.41 -5.27
C ILE A 51 -4.47 16.61 -5.05
N GLN A 52 -3.30 16.61 -5.68
CA GLN A 52 -2.32 17.67 -5.48
C GLN A 52 -2.75 19.01 -6.12
N ALA A 53 -3.57 18.98 -7.18
CA ALA A 53 -4.07 20.17 -7.85
C ALA A 53 -4.91 21.09 -6.94
N VAL A 54 -5.59 20.52 -5.93
CA VAL A 54 -6.32 21.30 -4.90
C VAL A 54 -5.45 21.69 -3.69
N GLY A 55 -4.14 21.43 -3.77
CA GLY A 55 -3.19 21.72 -2.70
C GLY A 55 -3.27 20.77 -1.51
N ALA A 56 -3.89 19.60 -1.69
CA ALA A 56 -3.85 18.50 -0.73
C ALA A 56 -2.56 17.66 -0.91
N LYS A 57 -2.16 16.97 0.15
CA LYS A 57 -1.01 16.08 0.19
C LYS A 57 -1.45 14.65 -0.12
N PHE A 58 -0.54 13.89 -0.72
CA PHE A 58 -0.75 12.47 -1.04
C PHE A 58 0.27 11.63 -0.27
N ALA A 59 -0.19 10.56 0.38
CA ALA A 59 0.66 9.62 1.10
C ALA A 59 0.19 8.17 0.92
N LEU A 60 1.13 7.24 1.02
CA LEU A 60 0.87 5.80 1.15
C LEU A 60 1.19 5.35 2.59
N PRO A 61 0.63 4.24 3.10
CA PRO A 61 0.95 3.73 4.42
C PRO A 61 2.44 3.53 4.65
N SER A 62 3.19 3.07 3.63
CA SER A 62 4.65 2.92 3.74
C SER A 62 5.40 4.23 4.01
N THR A 63 4.91 5.36 3.51
CA THR A 63 5.51 6.68 3.80
C THR A 63 5.19 7.21 5.20
N LEU A 64 4.17 6.67 5.86
CA LEU A 64 3.75 7.10 7.20
C LEU A 64 4.18 6.14 8.30
N LEU A 65 4.33 4.85 7.97
CA LEU A 65 4.67 3.76 8.87
C LEU A 65 6.13 3.28 8.71
N ALA A 66 6.95 4.00 7.95
CA ALA A 66 8.39 3.75 7.92
C ALA A 66 8.96 4.06 9.32
N GLY A 67 8.95 3.06 10.20
CA GLY A 67 9.79 3.04 11.39
C GLY A 67 11.27 2.95 10.99
N PRO A 68 12.20 3.03 11.96
CA PRO A 68 13.61 2.73 11.73
C PRO A 68 13.73 1.41 10.98
N GLN A 69 14.43 1.41 9.85
CA GLN A 69 14.63 0.21 9.03
C GLN A 69 15.27 -0.88 9.92
N PRO A 70 14.65 -2.05 10.11
CA PRO A 70 15.28 -3.11 10.90
C PRO A 70 16.58 -3.51 10.20
N ASP A 71 17.65 -3.64 10.99
CA ASP A 71 18.94 -4.09 10.49
C ASP A 71 18.76 -5.50 9.90
N ARG A 72 18.83 -5.59 8.56
CA ARG A 72 18.65 -6.85 7.84
C ARG A 72 19.95 -7.66 7.75
N ALA A 73 21.06 -7.19 8.31
CA ALA A 73 22.31 -7.93 8.33
C ALA A 73 22.17 -9.26 9.11
N ASP A 74 21.33 -9.29 10.13
CA ASP A 74 21.22 -10.42 11.06
C ASP A 74 20.37 -11.58 10.51
N LEU A 75 19.51 -11.31 9.52
CA LEU A 75 18.58 -12.31 8.95
C LEU A 75 19.25 -13.33 8.01
N ARG A 76 20.52 -13.13 7.64
CA ARG A 76 21.26 -14.06 6.75
C ARG A 76 22.02 -15.17 7.47
N GLN A 77 22.12 -15.16 8.80
CA GLN A 77 22.87 -16.21 9.53
C GLN A 77 22.01 -17.39 10.03
N ALA A 78 20.68 -17.35 9.88
CA ALA A 78 19.80 -18.42 10.37
C ALA A 78 19.55 -19.56 9.36
N GLU A 79 20.03 -19.45 8.11
CA GLU A 79 19.88 -20.50 7.10
C GLU A 79 21.24 -21.13 6.78
N GLY A 80 21.74 -21.98 7.68
CA GLY A 80 23.02 -22.66 7.50
C GLY A 80 23.20 -23.89 8.38
N SER A 81 22.57 -25.02 8.00
CA SER A 81 23.19 -26.37 7.91
C SER A 81 22.11 -27.48 7.95
N PRO A 82 22.08 -28.42 6.99
CA PRO A 82 21.20 -29.59 7.07
C PRO A 82 21.75 -30.64 8.07
N PRO A 83 20.90 -31.43 8.72
CA PRO A 83 21.36 -32.45 9.68
C PRO A 83 22.00 -33.66 8.96
N GLN A 84 23.21 -34.04 9.38
CA GLN A 84 23.88 -35.29 8.99
C GLN A 84 23.13 -36.50 9.56
N SER A 85 22.66 -37.39 8.69
CA SER A 85 22.10 -38.68 9.07
C SER A 85 23.18 -39.61 9.62
N ARG A 86 23.09 -40.00 10.89
CA ARG A 86 23.79 -41.19 11.40
C ARG A 86 22.92 -42.41 11.10
N ARG A 87 23.34 -43.25 10.14
CA ARG A 87 22.90 -44.64 10.07
C ARG A 87 23.72 -45.43 11.08
N ALA A 88 23.05 -46.00 12.08
CA ALA A 88 23.62 -47.07 12.89
C ALA A 88 23.45 -48.38 12.10
N ASP A 89 24.58 -49.00 11.80
CA ASP A 89 24.70 -50.38 11.37
C ASP A 89 24.65 -51.27 12.63
N ALA A 90 23.79 -52.28 12.60
CA ALA A 90 23.81 -53.38 13.55
C ALA A 90 23.40 -54.66 12.80
N SER A 91 24.35 -55.57 12.64
CA SER A 91 24.15 -57.01 12.43
C SER A 91 25.26 -57.76 13.15
#